data_AF-A0A414P0Y7-F1
#
_entry.id   AF-A0A414P0Y7-F1
#
_cell.length_a   1.000
_cell.length_b   1.000
_cell.length_c   1.000
_cell.angle_alpha   90.00
_cell.angle_beta   90.00
_cell.angle_gamma   90.00
#
_symmetry.space_group_name_H-M   'P 1'
#
loop_
_entity.id
_entity.type
_entity.pdbx_description
1 polymer ?
#
loop_
_entity_poly.entity_id
_entity_poly.type
_entity_poly.pdbx_seq_one_letter_code
_entity_poly.pdbx_strand_id
1 'polypeptide(L)'
;MGYYTKQIYRQLQKDYPEYGITDEEIETIAHLAPIHDIGKIRVPIEILNKEGKLTEEEWNIIRQHPLVGAEMTKWFPKGSETKQLNQYSYEICRHHHERYDGFGYPDGLKGEEIPLCAQVVGLADAYDALVSVRPYKRKITSKEAVNMILDGACGA
;
A
#
# COMPACT_ATOMS: atom_id res chain seq x y z
N MET A 1 -6.52 -7.33 0.22
CA MET A 1 -6.44 -5.86 0.03
C MET A 1 -7.68 -5.09 0.52
N GLY A 2 -8.69 -4.78 -0.30
CA GLY A 2 -9.78 -3.85 0.10
C GLY A 2 -10.53 -4.23 1.39
N TYR A 3 -10.74 -5.53 1.63
CA TYR A 3 -11.30 -6.03 2.89
C TYR A 3 -10.46 -5.63 4.12
N TYR A 4 -9.14 -5.86 4.10
CA TYR A 4 -8.25 -5.55 5.22
C TYR A 4 -8.15 -4.04 5.45
N THR A 5 -8.02 -3.25 4.38
CA THR A 5 -8.06 -1.79 4.43
C THR A 5 -9.30 -1.29 5.15
N LYS A 6 -10.49 -1.83 4.79
CA LYS A 6 -11.76 -1.49 5.43
C LYS A 6 -11.79 -1.85 6.92
N GLN A 7 -11.30 -3.02 7.30
CA GLN A 7 -11.28 -3.44 8.71
C GLN A 7 -10.36 -2.55 9.55
N ILE A 8 -9.17 -2.22 9.05
CA ILE A 8 -8.22 -1.33 9.73
C ILE A 8 -8.84 0.05 9.93
N TYR A 9 -9.43 0.62 8.88
CA TYR A 9 -10.10 1.92 8.95
C TYR A 9 -11.26 1.95 9.94
N ARG A 10 -12.09 0.91 9.97
CA ARG A 10 -13.20 0.80 10.95
C ARG A 10 -12.69 0.75 12.39
N GLN A 11 -11.57 0.08 12.62
CA GLN A 11 -10.95 0.05 13.93
C GLN A 11 -10.36 1.42 14.29
N LEU A 12 -9.67 2.10 13.36
CA LEU A 12 -9.16 3.45 13.57
C LEU A 12 -10.27 4.46 13.87
N GLN A 13 -11.37 4.44 13.11
CA GLN A 13 -12.54 5.28 13.33
C GLN A 13 -13.12 5.11 14.74
N LYS A 14 -13.13 3.87 15.25
CA LYS A 14 -13.67 3.53 16.57
C LYS A 14 -12.74 3.95 17.72
N ASP A 15 -11.44 3.70 17.56
CA ASP A 15 -10.46 3.87 18.64
C ASP A 15 -9.90 5.31 18.69
N TYR A 16 -9.89 6.02 17.56
CA TYR A 16 -9.32 7.36 17.39
C TYR A 16 -10.32 8.31 16.69
N PRO A 17 -11.42 8.68 17.35
CA PRO A 17 -12.44 9.55 16.78
C PRO A 17 -11.91 10.94 16.36
N GLU A 18 -10.79 11.39 16.93
CA GLU A 18 -10.09 12.62 16.58
C GLU A 18 -9.61 12.67 15.13
N TYR A 19 -9.44 11.53 14.46
CA TYR A 19 -9.08 11.48 13.03
C TYR A 19 -10.25 11.86 12.11
N GLY A 20 -11.49 11.93 12.61
CA GLY A 20 -12.63 12.38 11.83
C GLY A 20 -12.99 11.48 10.64
N ILE A 21 -12.55 10.21 10.66
CA ILE A 21 -12.75 9.24 9.58
C ILE A 21 -14.24 9.01 9.36
N THR A 22 -14.70 9.26 8.12
CA THR A 22 -16.11 9.09 7.74
C THR A 22 -16.36 7.73 7.10
N ASP A 23 -17.59 7.23 7.19
CA ASP A 23 -17.98 5.97 6.53
C ASP A 23 -17.76 6.00 5.01
N GLU A 24 -18.01 7.15 4.38
CA GLU A 24 -17.76 7.37 2.96
C GLU A 24 -16.27 7.21 2.62
N GLU A 25 -15.39 7.84 3.39
CA GLU A 25 -13.94 7.72 3.22
C GLU A 25 -13.47 6.26 3.33
N ILE A 26 -13.99 5.51 4.31
CA ILE A 26 -13.67 4.10 4.48
C ILE A 26 -14.04 3.30 3.23
N GLU A 27 -15.26 3.48 2.70
CA GLU A 27 -15.68 2.78 1.49
C GLU A 27 -14.84 3.20 0.28
N THR A 28 -14.59 4.50 0.10
CA THR A 28 -13.79 5.02 -1.01
C THR A 28 -12.38 4.45 -1.00
N ILE A 29 -11.68 4.51 0.13
CA ILE A 29 -10.29 4.04 0.22
C ILE A 29 -10.23 2.52 0.10
N ALA A 30 -11.20 1.77 0.66
CA ALA A 30 -11.26 0.32 0.48
C ALA A 30 -11.44 -0.10 -0.99
N HIS A 31 -12.22 0.67 -1.78
CA HIS A 31 -12.37 0.43 -3.22
C HIS A 31 -11.12 0.81 -4.02
N LEU A 32 -10.37 1.82 -3.58
CA LEU A 32 -9.14 2.26 -4.23
C LEU A 32 -7.91 1.43 -3.82
N ALA A 33 -7.90 0.79 -2.66
CA ALA A 33 -6.75 0.01 -2.18
C ALA A 33 -6.18 -1.01 -3.21
N PRO A 34 -6.98 -1.73 -4.02
CA PRO A 34 -6.45 -2.66 -5.02
C PRO A 34 -5.60 -2.01 -6.11
N ILE A 35 -5.71 -0.70 -6.36
CA ILE A 35 -4.93 -0.03 -7.41
C ILE A 35 -3.50 0.37 -6.99
N HIS A 36 -3.12 0.18 -5.72
CA HIS A 36 -1.79 0.55 -5.20
C HIS A 36 -0.63 0.06 -6.09
N ASP A 37 -0.80 -1.13 -6.66
CA ASP A 37 0.18 -1.83 -7.48
C ASP A 37 0.02 -1.64 -8.99
N ILE A 38 -0.88 -0.77 -9.46
CA ILE A 38 -1.17 -0.61 -10.91
C ILE A 38 0.08 -0.30 -11.74
N GLY A 39 1.07 0.37 -11.13
CA GLY A 39 2.35 0.69 -11.78
C GLY A 39 3.20 -0.55 -12.12
N LYS A 40 2.93 -1.72 -11.51
CA LYS A 40 3.63 -2.98 -11.83
C LYS A 40 3.43 -3.41 -13.28
N ILE A 41 2.45 -2.84 -13.99
CA ILE A 41 2.27 -3.02 -15.44
C ILE A 41 3.53 -2.66 -16.27
N ARG A 42 4.42 -1.81 -15.73
CA ARG A 42 5.69 -1.44 -16.37
C ARG A 42 6.88 -2.30 -15.94
N VAL A 43 6.71 -3.20 -14.99
CA VAL A 43 7.77 -4.10 -14.55
C VAL A 43 7.81 -5.31 -15.51
N PRO A 44 8.98 -5.69 -16.04
CA PRO A 44 9.11 -6.88 -16.87
C PRO A 44 8.56 -8.13 -16.19
N ILE A 45 7.88 -8.98 -16.95
CA ILE A 45 7.21 -10.17 -16.42
C ILE A 45 8.21 -11.18 -15.86
N GLU A 46 9.41 -11.23 -16.42
CA GLU A 46 10.52 -12.07 -15.99
C GLU A 46 11.03 -11.67 -14.60
N ILE A 47 10.97 -10.37 -14.27
CA ILE A 47 11.34 -9.84 -12.96
C ILE A 47 10.20 -10.10 -11.96
N LEU A 48 8.95 -9.83 -12.33
CA LEU A 48 7.78 -10.05 -11.46
C LEU A 48 7.61 -11.53 -11.05
N ASN A 49 7.88 -12.45 -11.97
CA ASN A 49 7.71 -13.89 -11.77
C ASN A 49 9.02 -14.61 -11.42
N LYS A 50 10.10 -13.89 -11.13
CA LYS A 50 11.40 -14.51 -10.86
C LYS A 50 11.33 -15.45 -9.65
N GLU A 51 11.77 -16.69 -9.84
CA GLU A 51 11.99 -17.63 -8.74
C GLU A 51 13.32 -17.30 -8.04
N GLY A 52 13.27 -16.88 -6.78
CA GLY A 52 14.45 -16.60 -5.96
C GLY A 52 14.64 -15.11 -5.63
N LYS A 53 15.87 -14.73 -5.27
CA LYS A 53 16.18 -13.34 -4.90
C LYS A 53 16.37 -12.48 -6.15
N LEU A 54 15.80 -11.28 -6.09
CA LEU A 54 16.05 -10.23 -7.07
C LEU A 54 17.45 -9.65 -6.88
N THR A 55 18.10 -9.25 -7.97
CA THR A 55 19.33 -8.45 -7.92
C THR A 55 19.01 -7.01 -7.50
N GLU A 56 20.03 -6.22 -7.19
CA GLU A 56 19.85 -4.81 -6.83
C GLU A 56 19.23 -4.01 -7.98
N GLU A 57 19.63 -4.30 -9.22
CA GLU A 57 19.09 -3.66 -10.42
C GLU A 57 17.62 -4.02 -10.65
N GLU A 58 17.26 -5.30 -10.45
CA GLU A 58 15.87 -5.77 -10.55
C GLU A 58 15.00 -5.13 -9.46
N TRP A 59 15.52 -5.02 -8.24
CA TRP A 59 14.87 -4.29 -7.15
C TRP A 59 14.64 -2.82 -7.50
N ASN A 60 15.63 -2.15 -8.08
CA ASN A 60 15.51 -0.75 -8.50
C ASN A 60 14.41 -0.55 -9.54
N ILE A 61 14.20 -1.54 -10.44
CA ILE A 61 13.08 -1.54 -11.40
C ILE A 61 11.74 -1.69 -10.68
N ILE A 62 11.61 -2.65 -9.77
CA ILE A 62 10.36 -2.86 -9.02
C ILE A 62 10.01 -1.62 -8.19
N ARG A 63 10.99 -0.99 -7.54
CA ARG A 63 10.78 0.22 -6.73
C ARG A 63 10.30 1.44 -7.52
N GLN A 64 10.27 1.39 -8.86
CA GLN A 64 9.65 2.44 -9.68
C GLN A 64 8.13 2.34 -9.76
N HIS A 65 7.52 1.19 -9.43
CA HIS A 65 6.08 1.02 -9.61
C HIS A 65 5.21 2.04 -8.84
N PRO A 66 5.57 2.55 -7.64
CA PRO A 66 4.76 3.57 -6.98
C PRO A 66 4.73 4.88 -7.79
N LEU A 67 5.89 5.28 -8.33
CA LEU A 67 6.01 6.45 -9.19
C LEU A 67 5.22 6.29 -10.48
N VAL A 68 5.34 5.14 -11.13
CA VAL A 68 4.58 4.82 -12.35
C VAL A 68 3.08 4.83 -12.07
N GLY A 69 2.63 4.16 -11.00
CA GLY A 69 1.22 4.11 -10.62
C GLY A 69 0.67 5.51 -10.34
N ALA A 70 1.41 6.33 -9.59
CA ALA A 70 1.06 7.72 -9.32
C ALA A 70 0.93 8.55 -10.60
N GLU A 71 1.86 8.42 -11.55
CA GLU A 71 1.76 9.10 -12.85
C GLU A 71 0.54 8.63 -13.65
N MET A 72 0.19 7.34 -13.59
CA MET A 72 -1.01 6.81 -14.27
C MET A 72 -2.30 7.44 -13.74
N THR A 73 -2.41 7.70 -12.44
CA THR A 73 -3.62 8.32 -11.85
C THR A 73 -3.86 9.74 -12.35
N LYS A 74 -2.83 10.45 -12.85
CA LYS A 74 -2.99 11.80 -13.43
C LYS A 74 -3.82 11.83 -14.71
N TRP A 75 -3.99 10.67 -15.35
CA TRP A 75 -4.79 10.48 -16.55
C TRP A 75 -6.25 10.13 -16.26
N PHE A 76 -6.62 9.97 -14.98
CA PHE A 76 -8.00 9.70 -14.60
C PHE A 76 -8.91 10.90 -14.91
N PRO A 77 -10.22 10.67 -15.13
CA PRO A 77 -11.18 11.74 -15.39
C PRO A 77 -11.11 12.85 -14.34
N LYS A 78 -11.08 14.10 -14.79
CA LYS A 78 -10.97 15.28 -13.93
C LYS A 78 -12.33 15.96 -13.80
N GLY A 79 -12.74 16.20 -12.56
CA GLY A 79 -13.98 16.89 -12.21
C GLY A 79 -13.99 17.19 -10.71
N SER A 80 -14.91 18.04 -10.26
CA SER A 80 -15.09 18.34 -8.84
C SER A 80 -15.42 17.07 -8.04
N GLU A 81 -16.26 16.20 -8.60
CA GLU A 81 -16.69 14.94 -7.98
C GLU A 81 -15.56 13.89 -7.92
N THR A 82 -14.61 13.92 -8.86
CA THR A 82 -13.50 12.95 -8.89
C THR A 82 -12.23 13.45 -8.21
N LYS A 83 -12.19 14.71 -7.79
CA LYS A 83 -10.99 15.35 -7.24
C LYS A 83 -10.43 14.59 -6.03
N GLN A 84 -11.30 14.26 -5.07
CA GLN A 84 -10.88 13.55 -3.86
C GLN A 84 -10.48 12.11 -4.15
N LEU A 85 -11.23 11.42 -5.02
CA LEU A 85 -10.90 10.05 -5.46
C LEU A 85 -9.53 9.99 -6.15
N ASN A 86 -9.24 10.97 -7.01
CA ASN A 86 -7.95 11.06 -7.71
C ASN A 86 -6.80 11.37 -6.74
N GLN A 87 -7.05 12.21 -5.72
CA GLN A 87 -6.08 12.48 -4.67
C GLN A 87 -5.73 11.19 -3.91
N TYR A 88 -6.72 10.46 -3.41
CA TYR A 88 -6.49 9.18 -2.73
C TYR A 88 -5.82 8.16 -3.64
N SER A 89 -6.23 8.08 -4.90
CA SER A 89 -5.61 7.19 -5.88
C SER A 89 -4.12 7.48 -6.03
N TYR A 90 -3.76 8.76 -6.16
CA TYR A 90 -2.37 9.19 -6.26
C TYR A 90 -1.58 8.86 -4.99
N GLU A 91 -2.10 9.22 -3.83
CA GLU A 91 -1.45 9.01 -2.53
C GLU A 91 -1.21 7.53 -2.24
N ILE A 92 -2.22 6.69 -2.47
CA ILE A 92 -2.14 5.24 -2.29
C ILE A 92 -1.06 4.67 -3.22
N CYS A 93 -1.13 4.97 -4.53
CA CYS A 93 -0.14 4.46 -5.48
C CYS A 93 1.28 4.91 -5.12
N ARG A 94 1.47 6.19 -4.80
CA ARG A 94 2.80 6.76 -4.59
C ARG A 94 3.42 6.32 -3.27
N HIS A 95 2.64 6.27 -2.19
CA HIS A 95 3.19 6.27 -0.83
C HIS A 95 2.89 5.00 -0.02
N HIS A 96 2.23 3.98 -0.56
CA HIS A 96 1.94 2.75 0.20
C HIS A 96 3.21 1.97 0.64
N HIS A 97 4.38 2.28 0.07
CA HIS A 97 5.69 1.75 0.49
C HIS A 97 6.51 2.73 1.35
N GLU A 98 5.95 3.88 1.70
CA GLU A 98 6.57 4.74 2.72
C GLU A 98 6.50 4.05 4.09
N ARG A 99 7.52 4.29 4.89
CA ARG A 99 7.65 3.69 6.22
C ARG A 99 7.64 4.78 7.25
N TYR A 100 6.92 4.55 8.35
CA TYR A 100 6.77 5.53 9.43
C TYR A 100 8.12 6.02 10.02
N ASP A 101 9.17 5.19 9.91
CA ASP A 101 10.54 5.50 10.34
C ASP A 101 11.34 6.38 9.36
N GLY A 102 10.85 6.59 8.13
CA GLY A 102 11.50 7.35 7.06
C GLY A 102 12.42 6.52 6.16
N PHE A 103 12.51 5.19 6.35
CA PHE A 103 13.32 4.31 5.50
C PHE A 103 12.54 3.73 4.30
N GLY A 104 11.33 4.23 4.06
CA GLY A 104 10.47 3.83 2.95
C GLY A 104 10.87 4.47 1.63
N TYR A 105 10.00 4.31 0.62
CA TYR A 105 10.20 4.85 -0.72
C TYR A 105 8.86 5.16 -1.39
N PRO A 106 8.82 6.03 -2.43
CA PRO A 106 9.95 6.64 -3.14
C PRO A 106 10.48 7.95 -2.55
N ASP A 107 9.74 8.61 -1.67
CA ASP A 107 10.01 9.97 -1.22
C ASP A 107 10.68 10.04 0.16
N GLY A 108 10.63 8.95 0.94
CA GLY A 108 11.27 8.88 2.27
C GLY A 108 10.50 9.69 3.32
N LEU A 109 9.18 9.73 3.18
CA LEU A 109 8.28 10.45 4.10
C LEU A 109 8.32 9.79 5.48
N LYS A 110 8.23 10.60 6.54
CA LYS A 110 8.31 10.13 7.92
C LYS A 110 7.06 10.47 8.72
N GLY A 111 6.61 9.51 9.52
CA GLY A 111 5.48 9.71 10.43
C GLY A 111 4.23 10.22 9.72
N GLU A 112 3.71 11.35 10.20
CA GLU A 112 2.48 11.98 9.70
C GLU A 112 2.64 12.68 8.34
N GLU A 113 3.85 12.76 7.79
CA GLU A 113 4.04 13.19 6.40
C GLU A 113 3.43 12.19 5.40
N ILE A 114 3.31 10.92 5.80
CA ILE A 114 2.70 9.87 5.00
C ILE A 114 1.17 10.03 5.06
N PRO A 115 0.45 10.16 3.93
CA PRO A 115 -1.01 10.23 3.95
C PRO A 115 -1.63 9.02 4.66
N LEU A 116 -2.65 9.25 5.51
CA LEU A 116 -3.29 8.19 6.29
C LEU A 116 -3.79 7.03 5.41
N CYS A 117 -4.33 7.35 4.23
CA CYS A 117 -4.76 6.35 3.24
C CYS A 117 -3.61 5.42 2.81
N ALA A 118 -2.42 5.97 2.59
CA ALA A 118 -1.24 5.22 2.21
C ALA A 118 -0.68 4.39 3.38
N GLN A 119 -0.68 4.93 4.61
CA GLN A 119 -0.29 4.18 5.81
C GLN A 119 -1.16 2.95 6.00
N VAL A 120 -2.50 3.12 5.91
CA VAL A 120 -3.45 2.03 6.09
C VAL A 120 -3.34 1.00 4.96
N VAL A 121 -3.20 1.45 3.71
CA VAL A 121 -3.03 0.52 2.57
C VAL A 121 -1.70 -0.21 2.64
N GLY A 122 -0.60 0.43 3.00
CA GLY A 122 0.70 -0.20 3.19
C GLY A 122 0.68 -1.26 4.30
N LEU A 123 0.00 -0.98 5.41
CA LEU A 123 -0.22 -1.96 6.48
C LEU A 123 -1.06 -3.15 6.01
N ALA A 124 -2.12 -2.89 5.25
CA ALA A 124 -2.97 -3.93 4.66
C ALA A 124 -2.18 -4.80 3.66
N ASP A 125 -1.31 -4.19 2.84
CA ASP A 125 -0.48 -4.90 1.86
C ASP A 125 0.56 -5.77 2.54
N ALA A 126 1.25 -5.25 3.55
CA ALA A 126 2.20 -6.01 4.35
C ALA A 126 1.51 -7.25 4.98
N TYR A 127 0.33 -7.07 5.58
CA TYR A 127 -0.42 -8.19 6.14
C TYR A 127 -0.84 -9.21 5.08
N ASP A 128 -1.43 -8.76 3.96
CA ASP A 128 -1.87 -9.62 2.85
C ASP A 128 -0.69 -10.42 2.28
N ALA A 129 0.46 -9.77 2.05
CA ALA A 129 1.69 -10.41 1.58
C ALA A 129 2.27 -11.42 2.58
N LEU A 130 2.02 -11.25 3.89
CA LEU A 130 2.45 -12.19 4.93
C LEU A 130 1.56 -13.43 4.99
N VAL A 131 0.23 -13.27 5.00
CA VAL A 131 -0.71 -14.38 5.22
C VAL A 131 -1.13 -15.10 3.94
N SER A 132 -0.99 -14.47 2.77
CA SER A 132 -1.32 -15.07 1.49
C SER A 132 -0.35 -16.21 1.14
N VAL A 133 -0.92 -17.35 0.71
CA VAL A 133 -0.15 -18.52 0.27
C VAL A 133 0.51 -18.18 -1.08
N ARG A 134 1.85 -18.18 -1.11
CA ARG A 134 2.63 -18.08 -2.35
C ARG A 134 3.36 -19.40 -2.58
N PRO A 135 3.63 -19.80 -3.85
CA PRO A 135 4.22 -21.11 -4.16
C PRO A 135 5.52 -21.41 -3.39
N TYR A 136 6.27 -20.38 -3.00
CA TYR A 136 7.58 -20.50 -2.34
C TYR A 136 7.56 -20.09 -0.85
N LYS A 137 6.39 -19.90 -0.23
CA LYS A 137 6.27 -19.38 1.14
C LYS A 137 5.40 -20.28 2.01
N ARG A 138 5.94 -20.73 3.15
CA ARG A 138 5.17 -21.41 4.20
C ARG A 138 4.07 -20.47 4.69
N LYS A 139 2.86 -20.99 4.91
CA LYS A 139 1.74 -20.22 5.45
C LYS A 139 2.11 -19.64 6.82
N ILE A 140 2.30 -18.32 6.87
CA ILE A 140 2.48 -17.58 8.11
C ILE A 140 1.09 -17.46 8.75
N THR A 141 0.99 -17.76 10.04
CA THR A 141 -0.28 -17.60 10.77
C THR A 141 -0.60 -16.12 10.94
N SER A 142 -1.88 -15.77 11.09
CA SER A 142 -2.28 -14.38 11.37
C SER A 142 -1.55 -13.80 12.59
N LYS A 143 -1.32 -14.61 13.63
CA LYS A 143 -0.61 -14.19 14.84
C LYS A 143 0.85 -13.85 14.56
N GLU A 144 1.54 -14.71 13.81
CA GLU A 144 2.94 -14.46 13.42
C GLU A 144 3.04 -13.22 12.52
N ALA A 145 2.11 -13.03 11.57
CA ALA A 145 2.09 -11.86 10.70
C ALA A 145 1.93 -10.56 11.50
N VAL A 146 1.02 -10.54 12.49
CA VAL A 146 0.83 -9.39 13.38
C VAL A 146 2.10 -9.11 14.20
N ASN A 147 2.73 -10.14 14.77
CA ASN A 147 3.98 -9.95 15.52
C ASN A 147 5.08 -9.36 14.63
N MET A 148 5.25 -9.87 13.40
CA MET A 148 6.24 -9.33 12.46
C MET A 148 5.99 -7.86 12.12
N ILE A 149 4.73 -7.48 11.96
CA ILE A 149 4.33 -6.08 11.72
C ILE A 149 4.66 -5.20 12.92
N LEU A 150 4.30 -5.63 14.13
CA LEU A 150 4.56 -4.89 15.37
C LEU A 150 6.06 -4.73 15.66
N ASP A 151 6.86 -5.75 15.33
CA ASP A 151 8.31 -5.76 15.51
C ASP A 151 9.06 -5.02 14.39
N GLY A 152 8.34 -4.50 13.37
CA GLY A 152 8.94 -3.83 12.21
C GLY A 152 9.73 -4.77 11.28
N ALA A 153 9.50 -6.09 11.37
CA ALA A 153 10.18 -7.14 10.63
C ALA A 153 9.59 -7.39 9.21
N CYS A 154 8.81 -6.44 8.69
CA CYS A 154 8.24 -6.48 7.34
C CYS A 154 8.28 -5.10 6.64
N GLY A 155 7.97 -5.07 5.34
CA GLY A 155 7.94 -3.85 4.54
C GLY A 155 9.31 -3.38 4.04
N ALA A 156 10.12 -4.31 3.51
CA ALA A 156 11.38 -4.04 2.82
C ALA A 156 11.17 -3.95 1.30
#